data_AF-E3JUM6-F1
#
_entry.id   AF-E3JUM6-F1
#
_cell.length_a   1.000
_cell.length_b   1.000
_cell.length_c   1.000
_cell.angle_alpha   90.00
_cell.angle_beta   90.00
_cell.angle_gamma   90.00
#
_symmetry.space_group_name_H-M   'P 1'
#
loop_
_entity.id
_entity.type
_entity.pdbx_description
1 polymer ?
#
loop_
_entity_poly.entity_id
_entity_poly.type
_entity_poly.pdbx_seq_one_letter_code
_entity_poly.pdbx_strand_id
1 'polypeptide(L)'
;MTDGVGMLLREFTTKPNLAGYSAMIIDEAHERTLSTDILLGLVKDIARFRPDFQLLICSVTMNAVKFSEYFYDAPIFNILGKMYPVDIMYTPNPEANYLYAAVAIIFQIHTTKPKADILVFFTGQDEIRASQENLEETARALGNKIGELMICPIYANLPTNMQAKIFEPTPDRAQKFLLATNISKTLITINGVVYVIDPGFVKQNSYNPCTGMESLVFFLFCLPAAANQRAGRAGRVAPGKCFRLYTKSAYMKEIDKDTVVEIQQTNLANVVLLLKSLGINNLIGFDFLDPPPGMTAYIGRAGRHANLKGIPPAGEWRACLHCWIDQSSVEEQIKRIDEVQSELKLCLEAAQESMKAQFNKGVKDTPNWNVGEEVWLNSKNISTTRPSPKLDHQWLGPLQISKKISNSVYKLTLPLSMQGVHPVFHVSVLQKHNSDTITGRCHPSPEPVQVNNEEEWEVEGVLDC
;
A
#
# COMPACT_ATOMS: atom_id res chain seq x y z
N MET A 1 4.69 -0.68 -1.06
CA MET A 1 4.94 -1.94 -1.79
C MET A 1 4.72 -3.06 -0.80
N THR A 2 3.56 -3.71 -0.84
CA THR A 2 3.29 -4.92 -0.07
C THR A 2 3.99 -6.10 -0.74
N ASP A 3 4.94 -6.68 -0.01
CA ASP A 3 5.64 -7.95 -0.13
C ASP A 3 5.33 -8.77 -1.40
N GLY A 4 6.21 -8.70 -2.40
CA GLY A 4 6.13 -9.55 -3.60
C GLY A 4 6.07 -11.05 -3.28
N VAL A 5 6.65 -11.46 -2.15
CA VAL A 5 6.56 -12.83 -1.62
C VAL A 5 5.13 -13.20 -1.21
N GLY A 6 4.39 -12.29 -0.57
CA GLY A 6 2.99 -12.51 -0.20
C GLY A 6 2.05 -12.58 -1.41
N MET A 7 2.34 -11.80 -2.46
CA MET A 7 1.63 -11.91 -3.74
C MET A 7 1.89 -13.26 -4.43
N LEU A 8 3.14 -13.73 -4.41
CA LEU A 8 3.49 -15.04 -4.96
C LEU A 8 2.78 -16.16 -4.20
N LEU A 9 2.76 -16.14 -2.86
CA LEU A 9 2.02 -17.13 -2.06
C LEU A 9 0.53 -17.19 -2.41
N ARG A 10 -0.10 -16.04 -2.73
CA ARG A 10 -1.48 -16.02 -3.21
C ARG A 10 -1.63 -16.61 -4.62
N GLU A 11 -0.62 -16.46 -5.46
CA GLU A 11 -0.62 -17.08 -6.78
C GLU A 11 -0.54 -18.61 -6.70
N PHE A 12 0.17 -19.17 -5.72
CA PHE A 12 0.14 -20.61 -5.43
C PHE A 12 -1.27 -21.14 -5.17
N THR A 13 -2.14 -20.34 -4.53
CA THR A 13 -3.55 -20.72 -4.30
C THR A 13 -4.34 -20.87 -5.59
N THR A 14 -3.98 -20.12 -6.64
CA THR A 14 -4.67 -20.15 -7.93
C THR A 14 -3.99 -21.09 -8.93
N LYS A 15 -2.65 -21.15 -8.91
CA LYS A 15 -1.81 -21.88 -9.86
C LYS A 15 -0.68 -22.60 -9.10
N PRO A 16 -0.95 -23.78 -8.52
CA PRO A 16 0.02 -24.49 -7.68
C PRO A 16 1.29 -24.90 -8.44
N ASN A 17 1.21 -25.11 -9.76
CA ASN A 17 2.36 -25.54 -10.58
C ASN A 17 3.22 -24.39 -11.11
N LEU A 18 2.87 -23.13 -10.82
CA LEU A 18 3.55 -21.92 -11.32
C LEU A 18 3.84 -21.96 -12.84
N ALA A 19 2.93 -22.50 -13.64
CA ALA A 19 3.13 -22.73 -15.09
C ALA A 19 3.45 -21.47 -15.90
N GLY A 20 3.13 -20.27 -15.38
CA GLY A 20 3.46 -18.99 -16.02
C GLY A 20 4.90 -18.54 -15.85
N TYR A 21 5.69 -19.21 -15.01
CA TYR A 21 7.07 -18.82 -14.71
C TYR A 21 8.04 -19.91 -15.16
N SER A 22 9.12 -19.48 -15.82
CA SER A 22 10.28 -20.30 -16.15
C SER A 22 11.38 -20.21 -15.11
N ALA A 23 11.50 -19.07 -14.42
CA ALA A 23 12.47 -18.84 -13.37
C ALA A 23 11.87 -18.03 -12.22
N MET A 24 12.38 -18.25 -11.01
CA MET A 24 12.05 -17.50 -9.80
C MET A 24 13.33 -17.06 -9.09
N ILE A 25 13.35 -15.79 -8.67
CA ILE A 25 14.42 -15.22 -7.86
C ILE A 25 13.83 -14.86 -6.51
N ILE A 26 14.33 -15.48 -5.44
CA ILE A 26 14.01 -15.14 -4.06
C ILE A 26 15.16 -14.27 -3.55
N ASP A 27 14.92 -12.97 -3.48
CA ASP A 27 15.91 -12.02 -2.97
C ASP A 27 15.82 -11.84 -1.45
N GLU A 28 16.93 -11.43 -0.84
CA GLU A 28 17.04 -11.18 0.60
C GLU A 28 16.56 -12.33 1.49
N ALA A 29 16.77 -13.58 1.07
CA ALA A 29 16.40 -14.79 1.82
C ALA A 29 17.04 -14.86 3.22
N HIS A 30 18.07 -14.05 3.45
CA HIS A 30 18.72 -13.89 4.74
C HIS A 30 17.85 -13.21 5.81
N GLU A 31 16.79 -12.49 5.43
CA GLU A 31 15.84 -11.89 6.39
C GLU A 31 14.96 -12.95 7.07
N ARG A 32 14.87 -14.16 6.50
CA ARG A 32 14.15 -15.32 7.06
C ARG A 32 12.74 -14.97 7.53
N THR A 33 12.02 -14.27 6.66
CA THR A 33 10.62 -13.89 6.93
C THR A 33 9.70 -15.11 6.82
N LEU A 34 8.58 -15.08 7.53
CA LEU A 34 7.60 -16.17 7.57
C LEU A 34 7.15 -16.59 6.16
N SER A 35 6.80 -15.61 5.33
CA SER A 35 6.36 -15.83 3.95
C SER A 35 7.45 -16.45 3.08
N THR A 36 8.72 -16.05 3.29
CA THR A 36 9.85 -16.60 2.53
C THR A 36 10.11 -18.05 2.91
N ASP A 37 10.08 -18.38 4.20
CA ASP A 37 10.29 -19.76 4.67
C ASP A 37 9.20 -20.71 4.16
N ILE A 38 7.93 -20.27 4.14
CA ILE A 38 6.82 -21.04 3.54
C ILE A 38 7.04 -21.22 2.04
N LEU A 39 7.41 -20.14 1.34
CA LEU A 39 7.67 -20.17 -0.09
C LEU A 39 8.79 -21.17 -0.43
N LEU A 40 9.89 -21.19 0.35
CA LEU A 40 11.00 -22.11 0.14
C LEU A 40 10.54 -23.57 0.23
N GLY A 41 9.69 -23.92 1.20
CA GLY A 41 9.09 -25.26 1.31
C GLY A 41 8.23 -25.64 0.11
N LEU A 42 7.36 -24.73 -0.35
CA LEU A 42 6.50 -24.98 -1.51
C LEU A 42 7.30 -25.10 -2.82
N VAL A 43 8.28 -24.23 -3.01
CA VAL A 43 9.09 -24.20 -4.23
C VAL A 43 10.03 -25.40 -4.31
N LYS A 44 10.49 -25.93 -3.18
CA LYS A 44 11.32 -27.15 -3.15
C LYS A 44 10.62 -28.34 -3.81
N ASP A 45 9.33 -28.52 -3.54
CA ASP A 45 8.54 -29.55 -4.21
C ASP A 45 8.39 -29.26 -5.71
N ILE A 46 8.11 -28.02 -6.10
CA ILE A 46 8.00 -27.63 -7.52
C ILE A 46 9.30 -27.87 -8.28
N ALA A 47 10.44 -27.46 -7.73
CA ALA A 47 11.75 -27.64 -8.33
C ALA A 47 12.07 -29.12 -8.57
N ARG A 48 11.51 -30.03 -7.76
CA ARG A 48 11.61 -31.47 -7.95
C ARG A 48 10.73 -32.00 -9.09
N PHE A 49 9.51 -31.46 -9.24
CA PHE A 49 8.56 -31.90 -10.27
C PHE A 49 8.78 -31.24 -11.65
N ARG A 50 9.35 -30.02 -11.67
CA ARG A 50 9.56 -29.21 -12.87
C ARG A 50 11.05 -29.00 -13.14
N PRO A 51 11.68 -29.84 -13.97
CA PRO A 51 13.09 -29.67 -14.33
C PRO A 51 13.33 -28.45 -15.24
N ASP A 52 12.27 -27.90 -15.85
CA ASP A 52 12.31 -26.67 -16.66
C ASP A 52 12.33 -25.39 -15.81
N PHE A 53 12.01 -25.49 -14.51
CA PHE A 53 11.93 -24.36 -13.61
C PHE A 53 13.29 -24.05 -12.96
N GLN A 54 13.74 -22.80 -13.06
CA GLN A 54 15.00 -22.35 -12.45
C GLN A 54 14.74 -21.55 -11.17
N LEU A 55 15.35 -21.95 -10.07
CA LEU A 55 15.29 -21.22 -8.81
C LEU A 55 16.65 -20.58 -8.48
N LEU A 56 16.63 -19.28 -8.19
CA LEU A 56 17.78 -18.56 -7.67
C LEU A 56 17.43 -17.98 -6.29
N ILE A 57 18.24 -18.29 -5.28
CA ILE A 57 18.09 -17.76 -3.92
C ILE A 57 19.25 -16.82 -3.65
N CYS A 58 18.95 -15.54 -3.49
CA CYS A 58 19.93 -14.51 -3.18
C CYS A 58 19.94 -14.24 -1.67
N SER A 59 21.14 -14.26 -1.08
CA SER A 59 21.36 -14.02 0.34
C SER A 59 22.66 -13.25 0.53
N VAL A 60 22.66 -12.28 1.46
CA VAL A 60 23.83 -11.46 1.80
C VAL A 60 24.68 -12.11 2.91
N THR A 61 24.14 -13.09 3.65
CA THR A 61 24.83 -13.66 4.83
C THR A 61 25.59 -14.94 4.50
N MET A 62 26.61 -15.24 5.33
CA MET A 62 27.49 -16.42 5.21
C MET A 62 26.78 -17.78 5.39
N ASN A 63 25.47 -17.81 5.64
CA ASN A 63 24.73 -19.05 5.88
C ASN A 63 24.18 -19.69 4.60
N ALA A 64 24.88 -19.53 3.47
CA ALA A 64 24.53 -20.15 2.20
C ALA A 64 24.57 -21.70 2.28
N VAL A 65 25.36 -22.25 3.21
CA VAL A 65 25.49 -23.69 3.43
C VAL A 65 24.14 -24.31 3.83
N LYS A 66 23.40 -23.71 4.77
CA LYS A 66 22.08 -24.23 5.16
C LYS A 66 21.10 -24.27 4.00
N PHE A 67 21.11 -23.23 3.15
CA PHE A 67 20.25 -23.21 1.96
C PHE A 67 20.68 -24.27 0.95
N SER A 68 21.98 -24.45 0.74
CA SER A 68 22.53 -25.51 -0.12
C SER A 68 22.08 -26.89 0.35
N GLU A 69 22.32 -27.22 1.63
CA GLU A 69 21.93 -28.51 2.24
C GLU A 69 20.42 -28.74 2.12
N TYR A 70 19.62 -27.69 2.35
CA TYR A 70 18.17 -27.78 2.25
C TYR A 70 17.67 -28.00 0.81
N PHE A 71 18.37 -27.47 -0.21
CA PHE A 71 18.06 -27.65 -1.63
C PHE A 71 18.95 -28.71 -2.31
N TYR A 72 19.18 -29.85 -1.65
CA TYR A 72 19.89 -31.00 -2.21
C TYR A 72 21.33 -30.69 -2.66
N ASP A 73 22.08 -30.00 -1.81
CA ASP A 73 23.46 -29.56 -2.06
C ASP A 73 23.59 -28.67 -3.31
N ALA A 74 22.65 -27.72 -3.45
CA ALA A 74 22.63 -26.77 -4.55
C ALA A 74 23.95 -25.98 -4.67
N PRO A 75 24.45 -25.72 -5.89
CA PRO A 75 25.71 -25.02 -6.08
C PRO A 75 25.66 -23.60 -5.50
N ILE A 76 26.63 -23.28 -4.64
CA ILE A 76 26.76 -21.96 -4.02
C ILE A 76 27.63 -21.07 -4.92
N PHE A 77 27.07 -19.96 -5.38
CA PHE A 77 27.81 -18.95 -6.12
C PHE A 77 28.08 -17.72 -5.25
N ASN A 78 29.36 -17.51 -4.91
CA ASN A 78 29.78 -16.39 -4.08
C ASN A 78 30.27 -15.23 -4.94
N ILE A 79 29.55 -14.11 -4.89
CA ILE A 79 29.99 -12.85 -5.51
C ILE A 79 30.84 -12.10 -4.49
N LEU A 80 32.14 -11.99 -4.75
CA LEU A 80 33.04 -11.18 -3.93
C LEU A 80 32.71 -9.70 -4.13
N GLY A 81 32.05 -9.09 -3.15
CA GLY A 81 31.74 -7.66 -3.17
C GLY A 81 33.01 -6.81 -3.11
N LYS A 82 33.06 -5.73 -3.90
CA LYS A 82 34.06 -4.66 -3.77
C LYS A 82 33.65 -3.75 -2.61
N MET A 83 33.87 -4.19 -1.38
CA MET A 83 33.66 -3.36 -0.18
C MET A 83 34.99 -2.75 0.26
N TYR A 84 34.96 -1.47 0.58
CA TYR A 84 36.05 -0.79 1.25
C TYR A 84 36.05 -1.12 2.75
N PRO A 85 37.22 -1.07 3.42
CA PRO A 85 37.29 -1.31 4.85
C PRO A 85 36.46 -0.29 5.63
N VAL A 86 35.80 -0.76 6.70
CA VAL A 86 34.99 0.08 7.60
C VAL A 86 35.54 -0.02 9.02
N ASP A 87 35.91 1.12 9.60
CA ASP A 87 36.36 1.18 10.99
C ASP A 87 35.15 1.16 11.94
N ILE A 88 35.09 0.18 12.85
CA ILE A 88 34.00 0.05 13.82
C ILE A 88 34.43 0.65 15.16
N MET A 89 33.68 1.66 15.62
CA MET A 89 33.84 2.30 16.92
C MET A 89 32.66 1.97 17.83
N TYR A 90 32.94 1.76 19.12
CA TYR A 90 31.95 1.47 20.15
C TYR A 90 31.96 2.56 21.20
N THR A 91 30.83 2.84 21.84
CA THR A 91 30.81 3.70 23.02
C THR A 91 31.51 3.04 24.19
N PRO A 92 32.20 3.82 25.06
CA PRO A 92 32.86 3.28 26.23
C PRO A 92 31.84 2.81 27.29
N ASN A 93 30.71 3.50 27.40
CA ASN A 93 29.64 3.25 28.35
C ASN A 93 28.30 3.06 27.61
N PRO A 94 27.34 2.32 28.20
CA PRO A 94 26.00 2.21 27.65
C PRO A 94 25.27 3.56 27.71
N GLU A 95 24.60 3.94 26.63
CA GLU A 95 23.85 5.19 26.50
C GLU A 95 22.37 4.95 26.84
N ALA A 96 21.85 5.64 27.85
CA ALA A 96 20.44 5.51 28.25
C ALA A 96 19.48 6.13 27.23
N ASN A 97 19.88 7.25 26.61
CA ASN A 97 19.11 7.92 25.56
C ASN A 97 19.92 7.93 24.26
N TYR A 98 19.76 6.85 23.48
CA TYR A 98 20.48 6.69 22.22
C TYR A 98 20.05 7.70 21.15
N LEU A 99 18.84 8.28 21.22
CA LEU A 99 18.39 9.32 20.27
C LEU A 99 19.25 10.58 20.43
N TYR A 100 19.42 11.02 21.67
CA TYR A 100 20.27 12.17 21.98
C TYR A 100 21.74 11.89 21.65
N ALA A 101 22.24 10.71 22.01
CA ALA A 101 23.61 10.30 21.68
C ALA A 101 23.86 10.27 20.16
N ALA A 102 22.89 9.80 19.38
CA ALA A 102 22.96 9.82 17.92
C ALA A 102 23.08 11.26 17.39
N VAL A 103 22.22 12.18 17.84
CA VAL A 103 22.27 13.60 17.44
C VAL A 103 23.61 14.25 17.82
N ALA A 104 24.12 13.98 19.02
CA ALA A 104 25.42 14.50 19.45
C ALA A 104 26.57 14.01 18.54
N ILE A 105 26.57 12.73 18.17
CA ILE A 105 27.58 12.15 17.26
C ILE A 105 27.44 12.71 15.84
N ILE A 106 26.22 12.95 15.37
CA ILE A 106 25.97 13.62 14.08
C ILE A 106 26.70 14.97 14.03
N PHE A 107 26.51 15.82 15.04
CA PHE A 107 27.18 17.12 15.11
C PHE A 107 28.70 17.00 15.32
N GLN A 108 29.16 16.01 16.08
CA GLN A 108 30.57 15.73 16.24
C GLN A 108 31.23 15.35 14.90
N ILE A 109 30.59 14.48 14.11
CA ILE A 109 31.08 14.08 12.79
C ILE A 109 31.07 15.28 11.84
N HIS A 110 29.97 16.02 11.80
CA HIS A 110 29.83 17.19 10.94
C HIS A 110 30.91 18.26 11.20
N THR A 111 31.31 18.43 12.46
CA THR A 111 32.32 19.44 12.85
C THR A 111 33.76 18.95 12.67
N THR A 112 34.03 17.68 12.96
CA THR A 112 35.42 17.17 13.08
C THR A 112 35.90 16.34 11.90
N LYS A 113 35.01 15.80 11.07
CA LYS A 113 35.35 14.84 10.02
C LYS A 113 35.16 15.43 8.62
N PRO A 114 35.81 14.87 7.58
CA PRO A 114 35.57 15.27 6.20
C PRO A 114 34.10 15.13 5.79
N LYS A 115 33.64 16.04 4.92
CA LYS A 115 32.27 16.06 4.41
C LYS A 115 31.95 14.77 3.65
N ALA A 116 30.98 14.01 4.14
CA ALA A 116 30.39 12.86 3.46
C ALA A 116 29.00 12.56 4.04
N ASP A 117 28.17 11.80 3.33
CA ASP A 117 26.80 11.55 3.81
C ASP A 117 26.81 10.61 5.02
N ILE A 118 25.91 10.90 5.97
CA ILE A 118 25.75 10.14 7.21
C ILE A 118 24.42 9.39 7.17
N LEU A 119 24.46 8.10 7.51
CA LEU A 119 23.28 7.25 7.67
C LEU A 119 23.09 6.87 9.14
N VAL A 120 21.90 7.12 9.68
CA VAL A 120 21.55 6.84 11.06
C VAL A 120 20.37 5.90 11.11
N PHE A 121 20.50 4.82 11.89
CA PHE A 121 19.41 3.86 12.07
C PHE A 121 18.53 4.24 13.27
N PHE A 122 17.23 4.20 13.08
CA PHE A 122 16.20 4.33 14.12
C PHE A 122 15.21 3.18 14.03
N THR A 123 14.39 3.00 15.07
CA THR A 123 13.47 1.86 15.10
C THR A 123 12.12 2.16 14.46
N GLY A 124 11.69 3.43 14.45
CA GLY A 124 10.34 3.82 14.04
C GLY A 124 10.21 5.26 13.57
N GLN A 125 9.01 5.60 13.09
CA GLN A 125 8.70 6.92 12.54
C GLN A 125 8.79 8.04 13.59
N ASP A 126 8.27 7.80 14.79
CA ASP A 126 8.23 8.83 15.84
C ASP A 126 9.63 9.24 16.30
N GLU A 127 10.55 8.28 16.40
CA GLU A 127 11.97 8.53 16.71
C GLU A 127 12.67 9.34 15.61
N ILE A 128 12.36 9.03 14.34
CA ILE A 128 12.90 9.77 13.20
C ILE A 128 12.41 11.22 13.23
N ARG A 129 11.11 11.43 13.46
CA ARG A 129 10.53 12.79 13.53
C ARG A 129 11.13 13.58 14.69
N ALA A 130 11.20 12.99 15.89
CA ALA A 130 11.78 13.63 17.05
C ALA A 130 13.27 13.98 16.85
N SER A 131 14.02 13.09 16.21
CA SER A 131 15.44 13.33 15.91
C SER A 131 15.62 14.40 14.83
N GLN A 132 14.74 14.44 13.82
CA GLN A 132 14.73 15.50 12.81
C GLN A 132 14.47 16.87 13.44
N GLU A 133 13.43 16.99 14.28
CA GLU A 133 13.10 18.24 14.96
C GLU A 133 14.27 18.74 15.84
N ASN A 134 14.91 17.82 16.58
CA ASN A 134 16.06 18.13 17.42
C ASN A 134 17.28 18.58 16.59
N LEU A 135 17.54 17.91 15.46
CA LEU A 135 18.59 18.30 14.52
C LEU A 135 18.34 19.70 13.95
N GLU A 136 17.11 20.00 13.52
CA GLU A 136 16.74 21.31 12.97
C GLU A 136 16.80 22.43 14.03
N GLU A 137 16.39 22.15 15.27
CA GLU A 137 16.50 23.10 16.38
C GLU A 137 17.97 23.39 16.75
N THR A 138 18.78 22.34 16.90
CA THR A 138 20.19 22.46 17.24
C THR A 138 20.98 23.15 16.11
N ALA A 139 20.64 22.87 14.85
CA ALA A 139 21.21 23.57 13.69
C ALA A 139 20.88 25.07 13.71
N ARG A 140 19.63 25.44 14.02
CA ARG A 140 19.22 26.83 14.17
C ARG A 140 19.97 27.54 15.30
N ALA A 141 20.19 26.87 16.43
CA ALA A 141 20.92 27.42 17.57
C ALA A 141 22.41 27.67 17.26
N LEU A 142 23.02 26.80 16.44
CA LEU A 142 24.42 26.92 16.06
C LEU A 142 24.65 27.90 14.89
N GLY A 143 23.61 28.14 14.09
CA GLY A 143 23.56 29.18 13.06
C GLY A 143 24.70 29.07 12.05
N ASN A 144 25.38 30.18 11.77
CA ASN A 144 26.44 30.26 10.76
C ASN A 144 27.76 29.57 11.15
N LYS A 145 27.87 28.99 12.35
CA LYS A 145 29.07 28.24 12.77
C LYS A 145 29.20 26.89 12.05
N ILE A 146 28.13 26.47 11.39
CA ILE A 146 27.96 25.12 10.86
C ILE A 146 27.57 25.20 9.38
N GLY A 147 27.97 24.19 8.60
CA GLY A 147 27.55 24.07 7.19
C GLY A 147 26.06 23.80 7.07
N GLU A 148 25.52 23.98 5.87
CA GLU A 148 24.12 23.65 5.59
C GLU A 148 23.86 22.14 5.79
N LEU A 149 22.71 21.80 6.38
CA LEU A 149 22.33 20.42 6.68
C LEU A 149 21.14 20.02 5.82
N MET A 150 21.26 18.90 5.10
CA MET A 150 20.15 18.30 4.35
C MET A 150 19.66 17.07 5.10
N ILE A 151 18.53 17.17 5.80
CA ILE A 151 17.96 16.07 6.59
C ILE A 151 16.93 15.33 5.74
N CYS A 152 17.07 14.01 5.64
CA CYS A 152 16.25 13.15 4.79
C CYS A 152 15.73 11.95 5.60
N PRO A 153 14.48 12.00 6.11
CA PRO A 153 13.87 10.87 6.80
C PRO A 153 13.45 9.77 5.81
N ILE A 154 13.56 8.51 6.23
CA ILE A 154 13.09 7.36 5.44
C ILE A 154 12.48 6.26 6.31
N TYR A 155 11.22 5.97 6.03
CA TYR A 155 10.39 4.97 6.72
C TYR A 155 9.25 4.48 5.82
N ALA A 156 8.59 3.38 6.20
CA ALA A 156 7.70 2.61 5.33
C ALA A 156 6.49 3.39 4.75
N ASN A 157 5.87 4.29 5.53
CA ASN A 157 4.70 5.08 5.12
C ASN A 157 5.07 6.43 4.46
N LEU A 158 6.32 6.65 4.07
CA LEU A 158 6.74 7.90 3.43
C LEU A 158 6.28 7.96 1.96
N PRO A 159 5.62 9.04 1.51
CA PRO A 159 5.30 9.29 0.10
C PRO A 159 6.49 9.19 -0.87
N THR A 160 6.25 8.66 -2.07
CA THR A 160 7.27 8.38 -3.11
C THR A 160 8.08 9.61 -3.52
N ASN A 161 7.45 10.79 -3.57
CA ASN A 161 8.13 12.04 -3.90
C ASN A 161 9.19 12.42 -2.85
N MET A 162 8.95 12.14 -1.57
CA MET A 162 9.91 12.37 -0.50
C MET A 162 10.99 11.27 -0.47
N GLN A 163 10.65 10.03 -0.83
CA GLN A 163 11.64 8.98 -1.00
C GLN A 163 12.63 9.32 -2.13
N ALA A 164 12.18 9.95 -3.22
CA ALA A 164 13.07 10.33 -4.32
C ALA A 164 14.17 11.32 -3.91
N LYS A 165 13.90 12.21 -2.95
CA LYS A 165 14.85 13.22 -2.46
C LYS A 165 16.14 12.63 -1.89
N ILE A 166 16.10 11.39 -1.41
CA ILE A 166 17.30 10.73 -0.85
C ILE A 166 18.39 10.51 -1.92
N PHE A 167 17.98 10.33 -3.18
CA PHE A 167 18.85 10.07 -4.32
C PHE A 167 19.40 11.33 -4.98
N GLU A 168 18.87 12.51 -4.64
CA GLU A 168 19.38 13.78 -5.15
C GLU A 168 20.82 13.99 -4.65
N PRO A 169 21.74 14.48 -5.49
CA PRO A 169 23.12 14.71 -5.06
C PRO A 169 23.20 15.75 -3.95
N THR A 170 24.09 15.55 -2.99
CA THR A 170 24.32 16.50 -1.89
C THR A 170 24.92 17.79 -2.45
N PRO A 171 24.36 18.99 -2.16
CA PRO A 171 24.93 20.26 -2.59
C PRO A 171 26.36 20.48 -2.04
N ASP A 172 27.26 21.12 -2.80
CA ASP A 172 28.69 21.26 -2.45
C ASP A 172 28.97 21.90 -1.07
N ARG A 173 28.04 22.75 -0.58
CA ARG A 173 28.15 23.40 0.72
C ARG A 173 27.45 22.65 1.84
N ALA A 174 26.54 21.73 1.52
CA ALA A 174 25.73 21.00 2.48
C ALA A 174 26.29 19.61 2.79
N GLN A 175 25.82 19.01 3.89
CA GLN A 175 26.02 17.60 4.20
C GLN A 175 24.68 16.91 4.38
N LYS A 176 24.52 15.71 3.81
CA LYS A 176 23.26 14.96 3.90
C LYS A 176 23.25 14.01 5.09
N PHE A 177 22.13 14.03 5.82
CA PHE A 177 21.85 13.17 6.96
C PHE A 177 20.61 12.34 6.67
N LEU A 178 20.79 11.03 6.62
CA LEU A 178 19.74 10.07 6.33
C LEU A 178 19.30 9.43 7.64
N LEU A 179 18.03 9.63 8.00
CA LEU A 179 17.43 9.08 9.22
C LEU A 179 16.50 7.92 8.82
N ALA A 180 16.89 6.68 9.11
CA ALA A 180 16.37 5.51 8.42
C ALA A 180 15.91 4.40 9.37
N THR A 181 14.78 3.75 9.06
CA THR A 181 14.39 2.51 9.74
C THR A 181 14.99 1.27 9.07
N ASN A 182 14.96 0.13 9.76
CA ASN A 182 15.39 -1.16 9.18
C ASN A 182 14.62 -1.59 7.93
N ILE A 183 13.43 -1.06 7.70
CA ILE A 183 12.64 -1.39 6.49
C ILE A 183 13.32 -0.82 5.23
N SER A 184 14.15 0.22 5.40
CA SER A 184 15.02 0.75 4.33
C SER A 184 16.38 0.05 4.23
N LYS A 185 16.63 -0.97 5.05
CA LYS A 185 17.94 -1.63 5.20
C LYS A 185 18.37 -2.36 3.94
N THR A 186 17.47 -3.03 3.22
CA THR A 186 17.84 -3.89 2.08
C THR A 186 17.68 -3.18 0.74
N LEU A 187 16.54 -2.53 0.52
CA LEU A 187 16.12 -2.03 -0.80
C LEU A 187 16.81 -0.76 -1.32
N ILE A 188 17.67 -0.09 -0.55
CA ILE A 188 18.20 1.23 -0.97
C ILE A 188 19.73 1.30 -0.84
N THR A 189 20.39 1.36 -1.98
CA THR A 189 21.79 1.79 -2.12
C THR A 189 21.85 3.30 -2.26
N ILE A 190 22.06 3.98 -1.13
CA ILE A 190 22.29 5.43 -1.15
C ILE A 190 23.78 5.67 -1.42
N ASN A 191 24.06 6.31 -2.55
CA ASN A 191 25.43 6.67 -2.93
C ASN A 191 25.93 7.81 -2.03
N GLY A 192 27.20 7.78 -1.64
CA GLY A 192 27.84 8.87 -0.87
C GLY A 192 27.91 8.64 0.65
N VAL A 193 27.28 7.58 1.17
CA VAL A 193 27.33 7.25 2.60
C VAL A 193 28.70 6.69 2.98
N VAL A 194 29.40 7.40 3.88
CA VAL A 194 30.71 7.01 4.43
C VAL A 194 30.65 6.82 5.94
N TYR A 195 29.69 7.46 6.60
CA TYR A 195 29.49 7.36 8.04
C TYR A 195 28.17 6.68 8.37
N VAL A 196 28.21 5.69 9.25
CA VAL A 196 27.03 5.01 9.76
C VAL A 196 26.97 5.18 11.28
N ILE A 197 25.79 5.51 11.80
CA ILE A 197 25.51 5.53 13.24
C ILE A 197 24.46 4.45 13.51
N ASP A 198 24.83 3.49 14.36
CA ASP A 198 24.03 2.31 14.68
C ASP A 198 23.73 2.25 16.18
N PRO A 199 22.49 2.53 16.62
CA PRO A 199 22.09 2.33 18.01
C PRO A 199 22.02 0.87 18.42
N GLY A 200 21.98 -0.04 17.44
CA GLY A 200 21.91 -1.48 17.69
C GLY A 200 20.51 -1.99 18.02
N PHE A 201 19.45 -1.20 17.91
CA PHE A 201 18.08 -1.66 18.20
C PHE A 201 17.29 -2.03 16.94
N VAL A 202 16.31 -2.92 17.10
CA VAL A 202 15.30 -3.26 16.10
C VAL A 202 13.96 -3.48 16.79
N LYS A 203 12.87 -3.06 16.13
CA LYS A 203 11.51 -3.38 16.54
C LYS A 203 11.14 -4.73 15.93
N GLN A 204 10.83 -5.71 16.76
CA GLN A 204 10.37 -7.03 16.33
C GLN A 204 8.98 -7.31 16.91
N ASN A 205 8.18 -8.09 16.18
CA ASN A 205 6.94 -8.64 16.72
C ASN A 205 7.29 -9.82 17.63
N SER A 206 6.64 -9.92 18.79
CA SER A 206 6.82 -11.04 19.71
C SER A 206 5.49 -11.75 19.92
N TYR A 207 5.49 -13.07 19.74
CA TYR A 207 4.34 -13.92 20.02
C TYR A 207 4.58 -14.73 21.29
N ASN A 208 3.62 -14.68 22.21
CA ASN A 208 3.63 -15.55 23.37
C ASN A 208 2.64 -16.72 23.14
N PRO A 209 3.14 -17.96 22.97
CA PRO A 209 2.30 -19.11 22.67
C PRO A 209 1.36 -19.48 23.82
N CYS A 210 1.68 -19.12 25.07
CA CYS A 210 0.85 -19.42 26.23
C CYS A 210 -0.37 -18.49 26.33
N THR A 211 -0.24 -17.23 25.88
CA THR A 211 -1.34 -16.26 25.92
C THR A 211 -2.06 -16.12 24.57
N GLY A 212 -1.46 -16.63 23.49
CA GLY A 212 -2.00 -16.50 22.13
C GLY A 212 -2.00 -15.06 21.60
N MET A 213 -1.33 -14.12 22.29
CA MET A 213 -1.30 -12.71 21.92
C MET A 213 -0.01 -12.38 21.18
N GLU A 214 -0.15 -11.66 20.08
CA GLU A 214 0.94 -10.96 19.40
C GLU A 214 1.11 -9.58 20.02
N SER A 215 2.36 -9.21 20.29
CA SER A 215 2.69 -7.94 20.91
C SER A 215 3.89 -7.30 20.23
N LEU A 216 3.67 -6.10 19.70
CA LEU A 216 4.66 -5.24 19.05
C LEU A 216 5.48 -4.48 20.10
N VAL A 217 6.15 -5.18 21.02
CA VAL A 217 6.53 -4.57 22.30
C VAL A 217 8.01 -4.59 22.65
N PHE A 218 8.92 -5.14 21.83
CA PHE A 218 10.33 -5.21 22.25
C PHE A 218 11.31 -4.56 21.27
N PHE A 219 12.05 -3.57 21.78
CA PHE A 219 13.33 -3.15 21.23
C PHE A 219 14.37 -4.17 21.66
N LEU A 220 14.76 -5.05 20.75
CA LEU A 220 15.86 -5.98 20.99
C LEU A 220 17.13 -5.44 20.34
N PHE A 221 18.29 -5.85 20.88
CA PHE A 221 19.54 -5.72 20.15
C PHE A 221 19.43 -6.44 18.80
N CYS A 222 19.84 -5.76 17.73
CA CYS A 222 19.89 -6.34 16.41
C CYS A 222 20.98 -7.41 16.37
N LEU A 223 20.68 -8.51 15.67
CA LEU A 223 21.59 -9.64 15.52
C LEU A 223 22.94 -9.20 14.93
N PRO A 224 24.06 -9.88 15.24
CA PRO A 224 25.39 -9.49 14.77
C PRO A 224 25.47 -9.41 13.25
N ALA A 225 24.78 -10.31 12.53
CA ALA A 225 24.67 -10.27 11.08
C ALA A 225 24.02 -8.97 10.59
N ALA A 226 22.94 -8.52 11.24
CA ALA A 226 22.27 -7.28 10.90
C ALA A 226 23.14 -6.05 11.23
N ALA A 227 23.82 -6.04 12.37
CA ALA A 227 24.75 -4.97 12.76
C ALA A 227 25.94 -4.85 11.78
N ASN A 228 26.44 -5.98 11.27
CA ASN A 228 27.52 -5.99 10.28
C ASN A 228 27.04 -5.53 8.91
N GLN A 229 25.81 -5.86 8.51
CA GLN A 229 25.21 -5.31 7.29
C GLN A 229 24.98 -3.80 7.37
N ARG A 230 24.54 -3.29 8.53
CA ARG A 230 24.42 -1.85 8.79
C ARG A 230 25.77 -1.16 8.65
N ALA A 231 26.80 -1.70 9.30
CA ALA A 231 28.18 -1.20 9.20
C ALA A 231 28.71 -1.23 7.75
N GLY A 232 28.41 -2.30 7.00
CA GLY A 232 28.82 -2.46 5.60
C GLY A 232 28.26 -1.39 4.65
N ARG A 233 27.19 -0.67 5.03
CA ARG A 233 26.65 0.45 4.22
C ARG A 233 27.64 1.60 4.09
N ALA A 234 28.52 1.80 5.08
CA ALA A 234 29.59 2.81 5.03
C ALA A 234 30.71 2.48 4.03
N GLY A 235 30.90 1.20 3.69
CA GLY A 235 32.02 0.70 2.88
C GLY A 235 31.71 0.54 1.39
N ARG A 236 30.60 1.08 0.89
CA ARG A 236 30.15 0.85 -0.50
C ARG A 236 30.89 1.69 -1.53
N VAL A 237 31.25 2.93 -1.19
CA VAL A 237 31.83 3.91 -2.13
C VAL A 237 33.30 4.20 -1.80
N ALA A 238 33.62 4.28 -0.52
CA ALA A 238 34.95 4.64 -0.02
C ALA A 238 35.17 3.99 1.36
N PRO A 239 36.40 4.01 1.91
CA PRO A 239 36.66 3.61 3.28
C PRO A 239 35.78 4.38 4.26
N GLY A 240 35.03 3.65 5.08
CA GLY A 240 33.95 4.19 5.91
C GLY A 240 34.19 4.05 7.40
N LYS A 241 33.31 4.65 8.21
CA LYS A 241 33.31 4.49 9.67
C LYS A 241 31.92 4.19 10.18
N CYS A 242 31.82 3.24 11.10
CA CYS A 242 30.59 2.87 11.78
C CYS A 242 30.71 3.18 13.27
N PHE A 243 29.81 4.00 13.80
CA PHE A 243 29.71 4.35 15.21
C PHE A 243 28.56 3.56 15.84
N ARG A 244 28.88 2.60 16.71
CA ARG A 244 27.92 1.79 17.46
C ARG A 244 27.66 2.43 18.82
N LEU A 245 26.40 2.71 19.16
CA LEU A 245 26.01 3.38 20.42
C LEU A 245 25.90 2.43 21.62
N TYR A 246 26.61 1.31 21.54
CA TYR A 246 26.65 0.27 22.55
C TYR A 246 28.09 -0.19 22.75
N THR A 247 28.35 -0.77 23.91
CA THR A 247 29.71 -1.19 24.28
C THR A 247 30.13 -2.43 23.49
N LYS A 248 31.45 -2.60 23.32
CA LYS A 248 32.01 -3.82 22.72
C LYS A 248 31.67 -5.08 23.55
N SER A 249 31.54 -4.94 24.86
CA SER A 249 31.12 -6.04 25.74
C SER A 249 29.69 -6.46 25.46
N ALA A 250 28.77 -5.50 25.33
CA ALA A 250 27.38 -5.77 24.98
C ALA A 250 27.28 -6.52 23.64
N TYR A 251 27.99 -6.04 22.61
CA TYR A 251 28.02 -6.71 21.30
C TYR A 251 28.46 -8.18 21.35
N MET A 252 29.41 -8.51 22.21
CA MET A 252 29.99 -9.86 22.27
C MET A 252 29.25 -10.81 23.21
N LYS A 253 28.60 -10.29 24.26
CA LYS A 253 28.02 -11.08 25.35
C LYS A 253 26.49 -11.01 25.44
N GLU A 254 25.91 -9.85 25.17
CA GLU A 254 24.47 -9.61 25.34
C GLU A 254 23.70 -9.89 24.05
N ILE A 255 24.34 -9.77 22.89
CA ILE A 255 23.70 -10.04 21.60
C ILE A 255 23.81 -11.52 21.27
N ASP A 256 22.66 -12.16 21.08
CA ASP A 256 22.57 -13.53 20.58
C ASP A 256 23.17 -13.66 19.18
N LYS A 257 23.98 -14.71 18.98
CA LYS A 257 24.65 -14.95 17.70
C LYS A 257 23.75 -15.61 16.67
N ASP A 258 22.79 -16.40 17.16
CA ASP A 258 21.86 -17.13 16.32
C ASP A 258 20.63 -16.27 16.04
N THR A 259 20.27 -16.19 14.75
CA THR A 259 19.07 -15.51 14.31
C THR A 259 17.87 -16.35 14.71
N VAL A 260 17.07 -15.89 15.69
CA VAL A 260 15.76 -16.50 15.91
C VAL A 260 14.90 -16.20 14.70
N VAL A 261 14.39 -17.25 14.07
CA VAL A 261 13.61 -17.16 12.83
C VAL A 261 12.19 -16.70 13.11
N GLU A 262 11.59 -15.94 12.19
CA GLU A 262 10.26 -15.33 12.40
C GLU A 262 9.16 -16.39 12.62
N ILE A 263 9.28 -17.55 11.96
CA ILE A 263 8.35 -18.69 12.14
C ILE A 263 8.30 -19.22 13.58
N GLN A 264 9.33 -18.95 14.39
CA GLN A 264 9.36 -19.33 15.80
C GLN A 264 8.79 -18.27 16.74
N GLN A 265 8.52 -17.07 16.24
CA GLN A 265 8.15 -15.89 17.04
C GLN A 265 6.81 -15.26 16.62
N THR A 266 6.04 -15.90 15.74
CA THR A 266 4.79 -15.36 15.18
C THR A 266 3.63 -16.34 15.33
N ASN A 267 2.40 -15.81 15.26
CA ASN A 267 1.22 -16.66 15.22
C ASN A 267 1.08 -17.34 13.86
N LEU A 268 1.08 -18.67 13.86
CA LEU A 268 1.01 -19.47 12.64
C LEU A 268 -0.42 -19.70 12.13
N ALA A 269 -1.46 -19.19 12.79
CA ALA A 269 -2.85 -19.41 12.38
C ALA A 269 -3.09 -19.10 10.90
N ASN A 270 -2.65 -17.93 10.44
CA ASN A 270 -2.80 -17.52 9.03
C ASN A 270 -2.00 -18.43 8.07
N VAL A 271 -0.85 -18.93 8.51
CA VAL A 271 -0.01 -19.85 7.73
C VAL A 271 -0.66 -21.22 7.62
N VAL A 272 -1.22 -21.72 8.71
CA VAL A 272 -1.95 -22.99 8.74
C VAL A 272 -3.15 -22.92 7.80
N LEU A 273 -3.90 -21.81 7.82
CA LEU A 273 -5.02 -21.58 6.89
C LEU A 273 -4.54 -21.54 5.43
N LEU A 274 -3.45 -20.83 5.17
CA LEU A 274 -2.84 -20.76 3.83
C LEU A 274 -2.44 -22.16 3.34
N LEU A 275 -1.68 -22.92 4.13
CA LEU A 275 -1.23 -24.27 3.77
C LEU A 275 -2.42 -25.22 3.54
N LYS A 276 -3.46 -25.15 4.39
CA LYS A 276 -4.70 -25.91 4.19
C LYS A 276 -5.42 -25.53 2.89
N SER A 277 -5.48 -24.24 2.56
CA SER A 277 -6.08 -23.77 1.29
C SER A 277 -5.32 -24.25 0.06
N LEU A 278 -4.00 -24.51 0.20
CA LEU A 278 -3.15 -25.09 -0.84
C LEU A 278 -3.31 -26.62 -0.95
N GLY A 279 -4.14 -27.24 -0.11
CA GLY A 279 -4.36 -28.70 -0.09
C GLY A 279 -3.36 -29.47 0.76
N ILE A 280 -2.49 -28.79 1.52
CA ILE A 280 -1.50 -29.42 2.40
C ILE A 280 -2.16 -29.75 3.72
N ASN A 281 -2.59 -31.00 3.87
CA ASN A 281 -3.26 -31.48 5.07
C ASN A 281 -2.29 -31.92 6.18
N ASN A 282 -1.11 -32.41 5.80
CA ASN A 282 -0.08 -32.86 6.75
C ASN A 282 0.92 -31.74 7.07
N LEU A 283 0.55 -30.86 8.01
CA LEU A 283 1.39 -29.74 8.42
C LEU A 283 2.66 -30.18 9.15
N ILE A 284 2.63 -31.32 9.85
CA ILE A 284 3.77 -31.85 10.61
C ILE A 284 4.85 -32.40 9.66
N GLY A 285 4.42 -32.96 8.53
CA GLY A 285 5.32 -33.45 7.49
C GLY A 285 5.72 -32.40 6.45
N PHE A 286 5.30 -31.14 6.63
CA PHE A 286 5.73 -30.06 5.73
C PHE A 286 7.21 -29.76 5.94
N ASP A 287 7.94 -29.62 4.85
CA ASP A 287 9.40 -29.47 4.86
C ASP A 287 9.80 -28.01 5.14
N PHE A 288 9.71 -27.59 6.39
CA PHE A 288 10.21 -26.27 6.81
C PHE A 288 11.75 -26.25 6.88
N LEU A 289 12.37 -25.15 6.45
CA LEU A 289 13.81 -24.94 6.61
C LEU A 289 14.21 -24.95 8.10
N ASP A 290 13.46 -24.23 8.94
CA ASP A 290 13.52 -24.35 10.39
C ASP A 290 12.09 -24.56 10.92
N PRO A 291 11.78 -25.71 11.56
CA PRO A 291 10.43 -25.97 12.04
C PRO A 291 10.04 -25.06 13.21
N PRO A 292 8.73 -24.82 13.40
CA PRO A 292 8.24 -24.06 14.53
C PRO A 292 8.47 -24.80 15.87
N PRO A 293 8.53 -24.09 17.02
CA PRO A 293 9.06 -24.63 18.28
C PRO A 293 8.35 -25.90 18.76
N GLY A 294 7.03 -25.98 18.59
CA GLY A 294 6.24 -27.16 18.93
C GLY A 294 6.53 -28.39 18.05
N MET A 295 6.87 -28.20 16.78
CA MET A 295 7.26 -29.29 15.87
C MET A 295 8.69 -29.76 16.11
N THR A 296 9.62 -28.86 16.44
CA THR A 296 11.02 -29.21 16.75
C THR A 296 11.10 -30.18 17.95
N ALA A 297 10.28 -29.97 18.97
CA ALA A 297 10.17 -30.88 20.12
C ALA A 297 9.60 -32.26 19.75
N TYR A 298 8.67 -32.32 18.79
CA TYR A 298 8.08 -33.54 18.25
C TYR A 298 9.09 -34.32 17.38
N ILE A 299 9.72 -33.66 16.41
CA ILE A 299 10.70 -34.26 15.48
C ILE A 299 11.94 -34.74 16.24
N GLY A 300 12.46 -33.96 17.19
CA GLY A 300 13.61 -34.35 18.01
C GLY A 300 13.33 -35.52 18.97
N ARG A 301 12.07 -35.78 19.33
CA ARG A 301 11.67 -36.99 20.08
C ARG A 301 11.40 -38.18 19.15
N ALA A 302 10.78 -37.97 17.99
CA ALA A 302 10.54 -39.01 16.99
C ALA A 302 11.86 -39.58 16.43
N GLY A 303 12.86 -38.73 16.15
CA GLY A 303 14.18 -39.14 15.68
C GLY A 303 14.99 -39.94 16.72
N ARG A 304 14.76 -39.73 18.02
CA ARG A 304 15.39 -40.54 19.09
C ARG A 304 14.71 -41.90 19.29
N HIS A 305 13.44 -42.05 18.91
CA HIS A 305 12.71 -43.32 19.02
C HIS A 305 12.79 -44.18 17.75
N ALA A 306 13.23 -43.63 16.61
CA ALA A 306 13.42 -44.40 15.38
C ALA A 306 14.48 -45.52 15.48
N ASN A 307 15.33 -45.51 16.52
CA ASN A 307 16.32 -46.56 16.81
C ASN A 307 15.89 -47.59 17.88
N LEU A 308 14.69 -47.48 18.45
CA LEU A 308 14.17 -48.46 19.41
C LEU A 308 12.80 -48.94 18.93
N LYS A 309 12.72 -50.23 18.58
CA LYS A 309 11.49 -50.94 18.22
C LYS A 309 10.39 -50.64 19.26
N GLY A 310 9.39 -49.87 18.88
CA GLY A 310 8.19 -49.61 19.67
C GLY A 310 7.61 -48.23 19.41
N ILE A 311 6.67 -48.14 18.46
CA ILE A 311 5.79 -46.97 18.33
C ILE A 311 4.78 -47.05 19.49
N PRO A 312 4.75 -46.12 20.46
CA PRO A 312 3.70 -46.12 21.46
C PRO A 312 2.37 -45.63 20.85
N PRO A 313 1.22 -46.13 21.33
CA PRO A 313 -0.07 -45.86 20.72
C PRO A 313 -0.46 -44.38 20.81
N ALA A 314 -1.22 -43.91 19.81
CA ALA A 314 -1.57 -42.51 19.53
C ALA A 314 -2.36 -41.74 20.61
N GLY A 315 -2.53 -42.30 21.82
CA GLY A 315 -3.38 -41.76 22.89
C GLY A 315 -2.72 -40.77 23.84
N GLU A 316 -1.42 -40.94 24.16
CA GLU A 316 -0.79 -40.19 25.27
C GLU A 316 -0.12 -38.88 24.84
N TRP A 317 -0.03 -38.61 23.54
CA TRP A 317 0.67 -37.43 23.00
C TRP A 317 -0.23 -36.21 22.77
N ARG A 318 -1.55 -36.34 23.02
CA ARG A 318 -2.56 -35.31 22.77
C ARG A 318 -2.46 -34.09 23.70
N ALA A 319 -1.89 -34.23 24.89
CA ALA A 319 -1.93 -33.18 25.92
C ALA A 319 -0.98 -31.99 25.68
N CYS A 320 0.14 -32.16 24.98
CA CYS A 320 1.02 -31.05 24.59
C CYS A 320 0.70 -30.48 23.19
N LEU A 321 0.04 -31.27 22.33
CA LEU A 321 -0.33 -30.86 20.97
C LEU A 321 -1.61 -29.99 20.95
N HIS A 322 -2.53 -30.20 21.90
CA HIS A 322 -3.78 -29.43 22.02
C HIS A 322 -3.58 -27.93 22.24
N CYS A 323 -2.42 -27.49 22.75
CA CYS A 323 -2.14 -26.07 22.95
C CYS A 323 -1.63 -25.34 21.68
N TRP A 324 -1.19 -26.05 20.64
CA TRP A 324 -0.53 -25.44 19.48
C TRP A 324 -1.34 -25.46 18.18
N ILE A 325 -2.15 -26.51 17.98
CA ILE A 325 -3.10 -26.57 16.87
C ILE A 325 -4.34 -27.27 17.41
N ASP A 326 -5.25 -26.51 18.01
CA ASP A 326 -6.59 -27.03 18.25
C ASP A 326 -7.30 -27.04 16.90
N GLN A 327 -7.22 -28.17 16.18
CA GLN A 327 -7.84 -28.31 14.85
C GLN A 327 -9.35 -28.03 14.89
N SER A 328 -9.99 -28.32 16.04
CA SER A 328 -11.36 -27.91 16.35
C SER A 328 -11.51 -26.39 16.38
N SER A 329 -10.63 -25.67 17.09
CA SER A 329 -10.64 -24.21 17.12
C SER A 329 -10.43 -23.59 15.74
N VAL A 330 -9.55 -24.12 14.90
CA VAL A 330 -9.31 -23.57 13.55
C VAL A 330 -10.53 -23.74 12.66
N GLU A 331 -11.18 -24.91 12.67
CA GLU A 331 -12.42 -25.14 11.91
C GLU A 331 -13.58 -24.29 12.43
N GLU A 332 -13.68 -24.12 13.75
CA GLU A 332 -14.65 -23.24 14.39
C GLU A 332 -14.38 -21.76 14.05
N GLN A 333 -13.12 -21.34 13.98
CA GLN A 333 -12.73 -20.00 13.53
C GLN A 333 -13.02 -19.77 12.06
N ILE A 334 -12.76 -20.75 11.17
CA ILE A 334 -13.12 -20.65 9.75
C ILE A 334 -14.63 -20.45 9.61
N LYS A 335 -15.42 -21.27 10.32
CA LYS A 335 -16.88 -21.16 10.32
C LYS A 335 -17.35 -19.80 10.84
N ARG A 336 -16.74 -19.31 11.92
CA ARG A 336 -17.04 -17.99 12.49
C ARG A 336 -16.67 -16.85 11.56
N ILE A 337 -15.57 -16.97 10.81
CA ILE A 337 -15.16 -15.98 9.79
C ILE A 337 -16.19 -15.96 8.65
N ASP A 338 -16.66 -17.12 8.21
CA ASP A 338 -17.66 -17.22 7.14
C ASP A 338 -19.02 -16.63 7.56
N GLU A 339 -19.44 -16.87 8.81
CA GLU A 339 -20.61 -16.25 9.43
C GLU A 339 -20.49 -14.71 9.49
N VAL A 340 -19.34 -14.20 9.97
CA VAL A 340 -19.08 -12.75 10.06
C VAL A 340 -19.00 -12.10 8.68
N GLN A 341 -18.40 -12.76 7.69
CA GLN A 341 -18.35 -12.25 6.31
C GLN A 341 -19.75 -12.16 5.68
N SER A 342 -20.61 -13.15 5.95
CA SER A 342 -22.00 -13.16 5.50
C SER A 342 -22.79 -12.01 6.11
N GLU A 343 -22.62 -11.76 7.41
CA GLU A 343 -23.26 -10.64 8.12
C GLU A 343 -22.77 -9.28 7.60
N LEU A 344 -21.45 -9.11 7.44
CA LEU A 344 -20.86 -7.89 6.87
C LEU A 344 -21.40 -7.56 5.48
N LYS A 345 -21.57 -8.57 4.63
CA LYS A 345 -22.13 -8.41 3.29
C LYS A 345 -23.56 -7.88 3.33
N LEU A 346 -24.40 -8.45 4.19
CA LEU A 346 -25.78 -7.99 4.39
C LEU A 346 -25.82 -6.55 4.92
N CYS A 347 -24.96 -6.22 5.89
CA CYS A 347 -24.85 -4.85 6.40
C CYS A 347 -24.41 -3.84 5.34
N LEU A 348 -23.47 -4.22 4.47
CA LEU A 348 -23.02 -3.40 3.34
C LEU A 348 -24.14 -3.13 2.35
N GLU A 349 -24.91 -4.16 1.98
CA GLU A 349 -26.06 -4.04 1.09
C GLU A 349 -27.13 -3.12 1.69
N ALA A 350 -27.47 -3.30 2.96
CA ALA A 350 -28.43 -2.44 3.69
C ALA A 350 -27.95 -0.98 3.78
N ALA A 351 -26.65 -0.75 4.00
CA ALA A 351 -26.07 0.58 4.02
C ALA A 351 -26.12 1.25 2.63
N GLN A 352 -25.87 0.50 1.56
CA GLN A 352 -25.98 0.98 0.18
C GLN A 352 -27.41 1.36 -0.17
N GLU A 353 -28.40 0.54 0.19
CA GLU A 353 -29.82 0.87 0.00
C GLU A 353 -30.23 2.12 0.78
N SER A 354 -29.78 2.24 2.03
CA SER A 354 -30.07 3.41 2.87
C SER A 354 -29.48 4.70 2.27
N MET A 355 -28.24 4.65 1.78
CA MET A 355 -27.61 5.78 1.09
C MET A 355 -28.35 6.15 -0.19
N LYS A 356 -28.75 5.15 -1.00
CA LYS A 356 -29.55 5.36 -2.21
C LYS A 356 -30.89 6.02 -1.90
N ALA A 357 -31.58 5.56 -0.85
CA ALA A 357 -32.86 6.13 -0.43
C ALA A 357 -32.74 7.59 0.03
N GLN A 358 -31.67 7.93 0.78
CA GLN A 358 -31.41 9.30 1.19
C GLN A 358 -31.07 10.22 0.00
N PHE A 359 -30.24 9.76 -0.93
CA PHE A 359 -29.89 10.52 -2.14
C PHE A 359 -31.12 10.81 -3.00
N ASN A 360 -31.98 9.80 -3.20
CA ASN A 360 -33.18 9.93 -4.02
C ASN A 360 -34.26 10.82 -3.39
N LYS A 361 -34.20 11.12 -2.09
CA LYS A 361 -35.20 11.92 -1.36
C LYS A 361 -35.34 13.36 -1.90
N GLY A 362 -34.32 13.90 -2.56
CA GLY A 362 -34.31 15.25 -3.15
C GLY A 362 -34.43 15.30 -4.67
N VAL A 363 -34.50 14.16 -5.36
CA VAL A 363 -34.51 14.09 -6.83
C VAL A 363 -35.97 14.17 -7.30
N LYS A 364 -36.33 15.22 -8.06
CA LYS A 364 -37.63 15.29 -8.73
C LYS A 364 -37.65 14.34 -9.94
N ASP A 365 -38.75 13.63 -10.12
CA ASP A 365 -38.95 12.79 -11.30
C ASP A 365 -38.82 13.64 -12.57
N THR A 366 -38.06 13.11 -13.53
CA THR A 366 -37.82 13.79 -14.80
C THR A 366 -39.08 13.68 -15.68
N PRO A 367 -39.74 14.79 -16.07
CA PRO A 367 -40.89 14.75 -16.95
C PRO A 367 -40.57 14.04 -18.28
N ASN A 368 -41.45 13.11 -18.67
CA ASN A 368 -41.33 12.40 -19.95
C ASN A 368 -42.28 13.05 -20.98
N TRP A 369 -41.74 13.93 -21.82
CA TRP A 369 -42.48 14.61 -22.88
C TRP A 369 -42.31 13.91 -24.23
N ASN A 370 -43.36 13.89 -25.04
CA ASN A 370 -43.34 13.27 -26.37
C ASN A 370 -42.92 14.27 -27.45
N VAL A 371 -42.38 13.73 -28.56
CA VAL A 371 -42.07 14.52 -29.76
C VAL A 371 -43.38 15.05 -30.37
N GLY A 372 -43.43 16.34 -30.66
CA GLY A 372 -44.63 17.05 -31.14
C GLY A 372 -45.41 17.81 -30.04
N GLU A 373 -45.11 17.57 -28.76
CA GLU A 373 -45.70 18.38 -27.67
C GLU A 373 -45.10 19.80 -27.65
N GLU A 374 -45.91 20.76 -27.21
CA GLU A 374 -45.51 22.15 -27.06
C GLU A 374 -45.01 22.45 -25.65
N VAL A 375 -43.90 23.17 -25.57
CA VAL A 375 -43.29 23.61 -24.33
C VAL A 375 -42.90 25.07 -24.38
N TRP A 376 -42.95 25.71 -23.23
CA TRP A 376 -42.38 27.02 -22.97
C TRP A 376 -40.90 26.88 -22.63
N LEU A 377 -40.07 27.76 -23.17
CA LEU A 377 -38.64 27.87 -22.89
C LEU A 377 -38.36 29.10 -22.02
N ASN A 378 -37.60 28.92 -20.95
CA ASN A 378 -37.27 30.03 -20.05
C ASN A 378 -36.29 31.02 -20.71
N SER A 379 -36.58 32.32 -20.66
CA SER A 379 -35.77 33.36 -21.32
C SER A 379 -34.56 33.86 -20.53
N LYS A 380 -34.34 33.39 -19.29
CA LYS A 380 -33.31 33.93 -18.36
C LYS A 380 -31.92 34.13 -18.95
N ASN A 381 -31.51 33.31 -19.92
CA ASN A 381 -30.19 33.35 -20.56
C ASN A 381 -30.26 33.52 -22.09
N ILE A 382 -31.37 34.04 -22.61
CA ILE A 382 -31.61 34.22 -24.04
C ILE A 382 -31.79 35.70 -24.32
N SER A 383 -30.92 36.28 -25.14
CA SER A 383 -31.04 37.67 -25.59
C SER A 383 -32.21 37.79 -26.55
N THR A 384 -33.18 38.63 -26.22
CA THR A 384 -34.31 38.98 -27.10
C THR A 384 -34.08 40.32 -27.77
N THR A 385 -34.88 40.64 -28.79
CA THR A 385 -34.85 41.92 -29.51
C THR A 385 -35.51 43.07 -28.72
N ARG A 386 -36.00 42.83 -27.50
CA ARG A 386 -36.68 43.87 -26.71
C ARG A 386 -35.69 44.81 -26.03
N PRO A 387 -35.99 46.12 -25.96
CA PRO A 387 -35.05 47.15 -25.49
C PRO A 387 -34.79 47.14 -23.97
N SER A 388 -35.60 46.43 -23.17
CA SER A 388 -35.36 46.32 -21.72
C SER A 388 -35.75 44.94 -21.16
N PRO A 389 -34.96 44.36 -20.24
CA PRO A 389 -35.27 43.07 -19.61
C PRO A 389 -36.56 43.05 -18.79
N LYS A 390 -37.02 44.23 -18.33
CA LYS A 390 -38.25 44.35 -17.52
C LYS A 390 -39.53 44.20 -18.34
N LEU A 391 -39.46 44.49 -19.63
CA LEU A 391 -40.58 44.35 -20.57
C LEU A 391 -40.48 43.07 -21.40
N ASP A 392 -39.54 42.20 -21.05
CA ASP A 392 -39.28 40.97 -21.79
C ASP A 392 -40.13 39.80 -21.31
N HIS A 393 -40.42 38.87 -22.21
CA HIS A 393 -41.17 37.67 -21.89
C HIS A 393 -40.29 36.75 -21.04
N GLN A 394 -40.77 36.30 -19.88
CA GLN A 394 -40.06 35.34 -19.02
C GLN A 394 -40.03 33.91 -19.60
N TRP A 395 -41.02 33.59 -20.43
CA TRP A 395 -41.19 32.32 -21.11
C TRP A 395 -41.44 32.58 -22.60
N LEU A 396 -40.66 31.92 -23.44
CA LEU A 396 -40.69 32.00 -24.90
C LEU A 396 -41.39 30.76 -25.45
N GLY A 397 -42.29 30.93 -26.42
CA GLY A 397 -43.03 29.83 -27.03
C GLY A 397 -44.52 30.14 -27.23
N PRO A 398 -45.36 29.12 -27.51
CA PRO A 398 -45.08 27.68 -27.46
C PRO A 398 -44.09 27.19 -28.53
N LEU A 399 -43.15 26.32 -28.15
CA LEU A 399 -42.18 25.71 -29.06
C LEU A 399 -42.39 24.20 -29.10
N GLN A 400 -42.41 23.62 -30.30
CA GLN A 400 -42.61 22.19 -30.47
C GLN A 400 -41.32 21.41 -30.23
N ILE A 401 -41.44 20.28 -29.53
CA ILE A 401 -40.35 19.31 -29.35
C ILE A 401 -40.13 18.57 -30.68
N SER A 402 -39.00 18.83 -31.33
CA SER A 402 -38.61 18.16 -32.57
C SER A 402 -37.98 16.79 -32.35
N LYS A 403 -37.21 16.61 -31.27
CA LYS A 403 -36.54 15.34 -30.96
C LYS A 403 -36.23 15.20 -29.48
N LYS A 404 -36.48 14.02 -28.93
CA LYS A 404 -35.98 13.63 -27.60
C LYS A 404 -34.57 13.06 -27.72
N ILE A 405 -33.58 13.69 -27.07
CA ILE A 405 -32.17 13.26 -27.10
C ILE A 405 -31.87 12.33 -25.92
N SER A 406 -32.32 12.72 -24.73
CA SER A 406 -32.25 11.91 -23.51
C SER A 406 -33.48 12.15 -22.65
N ASN A 407 -33.63 11.44 -21.53
CA ASN A 407 -34.76 11.64 -20.62
C ASN A 407 -34.84 13.08 -20.07
N SER A 408 -33.72 13.79 -19.99
CA SER A 408 -33.64 15.13 -19.42
C SER A 408 -33.30 16.21 -20.45
N VAL A 409 -33.11 15.86 -21.73
CA VAL A 409 -32.67 16.79 -22.79
C VAL A 409 -33.50 16.63 -24.05
N TYR A 410 -34.10 17.74 -24.49
CA TYR A 410 -35.00 17.81 -25.63
C TYR A 410 -34.50 18.85 -26.65
N LYS A 411 -34.73 18.56 -27.94
CA LYS A 411 -34.48 19.50 -29.04
C LYS A 411 -35.79 20.16 -29.43
N LEU A 412 -35.80 21.49 -29.51
CA LEU A 412 -36.96 22.29 -29.89
C LEU A 412 -36.85 22.81 -31.31
N THR A 413 -37.98 23.09 -31.94
CA THR A 413 -38.06 23.85 -33.19
C THR A 413 -38.07 25.33 -32.85
N LEU A 414 -36.97 26.04 -33.13
CA LEU A 414 -36.81 27.47 -32.83
C LEU A 414 -37.23 28.34 -34.03
N PRO A 415 -37.80 29.53 -33.79
CA PRO A 415 -38.11 30.50 -34.85
C PRO A 415 -36.83 31.10 -35.45
N LEU A 416 -36.94 31.65 -36.67
CA LEU A 416 -35.82 32.28 -37.39
C LEU A 416 -35.20 33.47 -36.62
N SER A 417 -35.95 34.13 -35.75
CA SER A 417 -35.45 35.17 -34.86
C SER A 417 -34.43 34.68 -33.82
N MET A 418 -34.33 33.37 -33.59
CA MET A 418 -33.44 32.74 -32.60
C MET A 418 -32.31 31.93 -33.24
N GLN A 419 -31.89 32.25 -34.48
CA GLN A 419 -30.85 31.51 -35.21
C GLN A 419 -29.50 31.39 -34.47
N GLY A 420 -29.18 32.31 -33.55
CA GLY A 420 -27.97 32.26 -32.71
C GLY A 420 -28.05 31.35 -31.48
N VAL A 421 -29.22 30.77 -31.18
CA VAL A 421 -29.44 29.91 -29.98
C VAL A 421 -29.41 28.44 -30.38
N HIS A 422 -28.62 27.64 -29.67
CA HIS A 422 -28.59 26.20 -29.91
C HIS A 422 -29.93 25.56 -29.49
N PRO A 423 -30.57 24.74 -30.35
CA PRO A 423 -31.95 24.26 -30.16
C PRO A 423 -32.09 23.11 -29.14
N VAL A 424 -31.10 22.86 -28.28
CA VAL A 424 -31.06 21.73 -27.35
C VAL A 424 -31.10 22.22 -25.91
N PHE A 425 -32.13 21.82 -25.16
CA PHE A 425 -32.39 22.34 -23.82
C PHE A 425 -32.62 21.23 -22.81
N HIS A 426 -32.18 21.48 -21.57
CA HIS A 426 -32.44 20.60 -20.43
C HIS A 426 -33.86 20.82 -19.89
N VAL A 427 -34.49 19.76 -19.38
CA VAL A 427 -35.86 19.75 -18.84
C VAL A 427 -36.11 20.81 -17.74
N SER A 428 -35.06 21.25 -17.05
CA SER A 428 -35.14 22.26 -15.98
C SER A 428 -35.46 23.67 -16.48
N VAL A 429 -35.24 23.98 -17.77
CA VAL A 429 -35.54 25.30 -18.37
C VAL A 429 -36.78 25.26 -19.24
N LEU A 430 -37.51 24.14 -19.22
CA LEU A 430 -38.69 23.90 -20.04
C LEU A 430 -39.92 23.72 -19.14
N GLN A 431 -41.07 24.19 -19.62
CA GLN A 431 -42.35 24.03 -18.93
C GLN A 431 -43.41 23.59 -19.94
N LYS A 432 -44.28 22.65 -19.56
CA LYS A 432 -45.34 22.17 -20.45
C LYS A 432 -46.30 23.31 -20.82
N HIS A 433 -46.57 23.48 -22.12
CA HIS A 433 -47.61 24.41 -22.58
C HIS A 433 -48.98 23.81 -22.27
N ASN A 434 -49.84 24.61 -21.63
CA ASN A 434 -51.25 24.30 -21.46
C ASN A 434 -52.03 25.36 -22.22
N SER A 435 -52.89 24.96 -23.16
CA SER A 435 -53.75 25.87 -23.90
C SER A 435 -54.73 26.56 -22.95
N ASP A 436 -54.86 27.88 -23.05
CA ASP A 436 -55.82 28.65 -22.25
C ASP A 436 -57.26 28.21 -22.58
N THR A 437 -57.98 27.75 -21.56
CA THR A 437 -59.38 27.27 -21.68
C THR A 437 -60.42 28.35 -21.38
N ILE A 438 -59.99 29.59 -21.12
CA ILE A 438 -60.88 30.70 -20.74
C ILE A 438 -61.45 31.38 -22.00
N THR A 439 -62.76 31.30 -22.18
CA THR A 439 -63.51 31.92 -23.29
C THR A 439 -63.35 33.45 -23.29
N GLY A 440 -63.02 34.03 -24.46
CA GLY A 440 -62.86 35.48 -24.66
C GLY A 440 -61.44 36.04 -24.57
N ARG A 441 -60.43 35.20 -24.24
CA ARG A 441 -58.99 35.55 -24.33
C ARG A 441 -58.24 34.89 -25.49
N CYS A 442 -58.91 33.98 -26.20
CA CYS A 442 -58.39 33.43 -27.45
C CYS A 442 -58.63 34.43 -28.57
N HIS A 443 -57.58 35.10 -29.03
CA HIS A 443 -57.63 35.80 -30.31
C HIS A 443 -57.51 34.73 -31.41
N PRO A 444 -58.48 34.61 -32.33
CA PRO A 444 -58.31 33.76 -33.50
C PRO A 444 -57.11 34.30 -34.30
N SER A 445 -56.27 33.40 -34.79
CA SER A 445 -55.21 33.79 -35.74
C SER A 445 -55.88 34.40 -36.98
N PRO A 446 -55.33 35.48 -37.57
CA PRO A 446 -55.92 36.06 -38.77
C PRO A 446 -55.97 35.02 -39.89
N GLU A 447 -57.15 34.88 -40.51
CA GLU A 447 -57.35 33.96 -41.63
C GLU A 447 -56.55 34.45 -42.86
N PRO A 448 -55.98 33.54 -43.67
CA PRO A 448 -55.27 33.92 -44.89
C PRO A 448 -56.24 34.57 -45.89
N VAL A 449 -55.79 35.64 -46.52
CA VAL A 449 -56.52 36.29 -47.62
C VAL A 449 -56.21 35.52 -48.90
N GLN A 450 -57.25 35.08 -49.62
CA GLN A 450 -57.05 34.44 -50.93
C GLN A 450 -56.83 35.50 -52.00
N VAL A 451 -55.59 35.60 -52.47
CA VAL A 451 -55.23 36.37 -53.67
C VAL A 451 -54.79 35.36 -54.72
N ASN A 452 -55.47 35.33 -55.87
CA ASN A 452 -55.13 34.46 -57.01
C ASN A 452 -55.02 32.93 -56.69
N ASN A 453 -55.95 32.38 -55.89
CA ASN A 453 -55.99 30.95 -55.49
C ASN A 453 -54.81 30.44 -54.65
N GLU A 454 -53.99 31.34 -54.09
CA GLU A 454 -52.96 31.01 -53.11
C GLU A 454 -53.33 31.65 -51.75
N GLU A 455 -53.03 30.95 -50.65
CA GLU A 455 -53.25 31.45 -49.29
C GLU A 455 -52.13 32.43 -48.92
N GLU A 456 -52.44 33.73 -48.88
CA GLU A 456 -51.49 34.78 -48.51
C GLU A 456 -51.87 35.39 -47.14
N TRP A 457 -50.88 35.75 -46.33
CA TRP A 457 -51.08 36.48 -45.08
C TRP A 457 -50.78 37.95 -45.28
N GLU A 458 -51.70 38.82 -44.87
CA GLU A 458 -51.45 40.26 -44.84
C GLU A 458 -50.50 40.61 -43.69
N VAL A 459 -49.32 41.13 -44.01
CA VAL A 459 -48.30 41.52 -43.03
C VAL A 459 -48.30 43.04 -42.91
N GLU A 460 -48.65 43.56 -41.73
CA GLU A 460 -48.78 45.02 -41.47
C GLU A 460 -47.43 45.77 -41.58
N GLY A 461 -46.31 45.05 -41.51
CA GLY A 461 -44.98 45.56 -41.82
C GLY A 461 -43.90 44.51 -41.56
N VAL A 462 -42.86 44.49 -42.41
CA VAL A 462 -41.65 43.70 -42.16
C VAL A 462 -40.74 44.54 -41.28
N LEU A 463 -40.55 44.14 -40.02
CA LEU A 463 -39.55 44.76 -39.16
C LEU A 463 -38.17 44.24 -39.58
N ASP A 464 -37.32 45.13 -40.10
CA ASP A 464 -35.91 44.83 -40.36
C ASP A 464 -35.24 44.38 -39.06
N CYS A 465 -34.59 43.21 -39.12
CA CYS A 465 -33.81 42.63 -38.04
C CYS A 465 -32.41 43.26 -37.91
#